data_AF-A0A7K0HRY4-F1
#
_entry.id   AF-A0A7K0HRY4-F1
#
_cell.length_a   1.000
_cell.length_b   1.000
_cell.length_c   1.000
_cell.angle_alpha   90.00
_cell.angle_beta   90.00
_cell.angle_gamma   90.00
#
_symmetry.space_group_name_H-M   'P 1'
#
loop_
_entity.id
_entity.type
_entity.pdbx_description
1 polymer ?
#
loop_
_entity_poly.entity_id
_entity_poly.type
_entity_poly.pdbx_seq_one_letter_code
_entity_poly.pdbx_strand_id
1 'polypeptide(L)'
;DMALKKHFIPTRTFRWCCAEFKEMSGAGKVTLIGIRKTESMQRSKREEIEISGRKFSGNFDQFSEHKEKMVTCVKGKDKILVSPIIHWTDRDVWGFLNGNGIEHCSLYDEGYKRIGCILCPMANRKQKMKDIKRFPHVRRKWVQTIQKLIDAGYINHNFTDAEFGFNWWISDKSFDQFYADEVLQQKIQF
;
A
#
# COMPACT_ATOMS: atom_id res chain seq x y z
N ASP A 1 4.25 19.16 1.10
CA ASP A 1 5.19 19.31 2.22
C ASP A 1 6.04 18.07 2.47
N MET A 2 5.46 16.90 2.76
CA MET A 2 6.29 15.70 2.98
C MET A 2 7.12 15.27 1.77
N ALA A 3 6.58 15.38 0.56
CA ALA A 3 7.35 15.09 -0.66
C ALA A 3 8.58 16.01 -0.81
N LEU A 4 8.44 17.29 -0.44
CA LEU A 4 9.56 18.24 -0.40
C LEU A 4 10.57 17.83 0.67
N LYS A 5 10.14 17.49 1.88
CA LYS A 5 11.05 17.00 2.93
C LYS A 5 11.81 15.72 2.56
N LYS A 6 11.20 14.87 1.73
CA LYS A 6 11.81 13.64 1.22
C LYS A 6 12.52 13.83 -0.12
N HIS A 7 12.53 15.05 -0.66
CA HIS A 7 13.07 15.42 -1.97
C HIS A 7 12.54 14.59 -3.15
N PHE A 8 11.46 13.83 -2.99
CA PHE A 8 10.94 12.94 -4.03
C PHE A 8 9.49 12.50 -3.80
N ILE A 9 8.80 12.16 -4.88
CA ILE A 9 7.46 11.55 -4.82
C ILE A 9 7.53 10.09 -4.36
N PRO A 10 6.49 9.55 -3.69
CA PRO A 10 6.55 8.18 -3.23
C PRO A 10 6.40 7.23 -4.42
N THR A 11 7.27 6.24 -4.53
CA THR A 11 7.23 5.22 -5.59
C THR A 11 7.00 3.85 -4.97
N ARG A 12 6.91 2.81 -5.81
CA ARG A 12 6.79 1.42 -5.35
C ARG A 12 8.00 0.98 -4.53
N THR A 13 9.18 1.50 -4.88
CA THR A 13 10.45 1.21 -4.20
C THR A 13 10.68 2.20 -3.05
N PHE A 14 10.40 3.49 -3.27
CA PHE A 14 10.58 4.54 -2.27
C PHE A 14 9.25 4.89 -1.57
N ARG A 15 8.81 3.98 -0.69
CA ARG A 15 7.49 4.00 -0.02
C ARG A 15 7.45 4.86 1.24
N TRP A 16 8.06 6.05 1.22
CA TRP A 16 8.13 6.91 2.40
C TRP A 16 6.75 7.25 2.99
N CYS A 17 5.70 7.33 2.16
CA CYS A 17 4.35 7.63 2.65
C CYS A 17 3.79 6.55 3.59
N CYS A 18 4.11 5.27 3.38
CA CYS A 18 3.71 4.21 4.31
C CYS A 18 4.57 4.27 5.59
N ALA A 19 5.88 4.47 5.44
CA ALA A 19 6.80 4.54 6.55
C ALA A 19 6.40 5.64 7.55
N GLU A 20 6.16 6.84 7.03
CA GLU A 20 5.84 8.02 7.83
C GLU A 20 4.42 7.96 8.40
N PHE A 21 3.42 7.57 7.61
CA PHE A 21 2.02 7.73 8.01
C PHE A 21 1.35 6.46 8.55
N LYS A 22 1.96 5.27 8.38
CA LYS A 22 1.30 4.00 8.73
C LYS A 22 2.14 3.10 9.63
N GLU A 23 3.45 3.08 9.42
CA GLU A 23 4.31 2.07 10.03
C GLU A 23 4.88 2.50 11.39
N MET A 24 4.74 3.77 11.78
CA MET A 24 5.26 4.30 13.05
C MET A 24 4.47 3.88 14.30
N SER A 25 3.26 3.32 14.16
CA SER A 25 2.38 3.03 15.30
C SER A 25 2.46 1.57 15.78
N GLY A 26 2.25 1.36 17.09
CA GLY A 26 1.99 0.03 17.66
C GLY A 26 3.12 -0.59 18.50
N ALA A 27 4.15 0.17 18.88
CA ALA A 27 5.13 -0.31 19.86
C ALA A 27 4.45 -0.58 21.21
N GLY A 28 4.72 -1.75 21.80
CA GLY A 28 4.18 -2.15 23.10
C GLY A 28 2.69 -2.50 23.13
N LYS A 29 2.04 -2.69 21.96
CA LYS A 29 0.62 -3.03 21.86
C LYS A 29 0.41 -4.38 21.21
N VAL A 30 -0.64 -5.08 21.64
CA VAL A 30 -1.24 -6.19 20.90
C VAL A 30 -2.23 -5.58 19.90
N THR A 31 -2.06 -5.90 18.62
CA THR A 31 -2.89 -5.35 17.53
C THR A 31 -3.61 -6.48 16.81
N LEU A 32 -4.94 -6.44 16.82
CA LEU A 32 -5.77 -7.29 15.96
C LEU A 32 -5.70 -6.78 14.53
N ILE A 33 -5.46 -7.67 13.57
CA ILE A 33 -5.37 -7.35 12.15
C ILE A 33 -6.25 -8.29 11.33
N GLY A 34 -6.83 -7.75 10.26
CA GLY A 34 -7.68 -8.52 9.32
C GLY A 34 -6.91 -9.09 8.14
N ILE A 35 -5.64 -9.48 8.30
CA ILE A 35 -4.85 -10.07 7.22
C ILE A 35 -5.32 -11.51 6.98
N ARG A 36 -5.52 -11.89 5.72
CA ARG A 36 -5.90 -13.26 5.32
C ARG A 36 -4.85 -13.91 4.42
N LYS A 37 -4.66 -15.23 4.53
CA LYS A 37 -3.74 -16.03 3.69
C LYS A 37 -4.10 -15.93 2.20
N THR A 38 -5.38 -15.85 1.90
CA THR A 38 -5.96 -15.80 0.55
C THR A 38 -5.61 -14.54 -0.24
N GLU A 39 -5.20 -13.45 0.43
CA GLU A 39 -4.96 -12.16 -0.23
C GLU A 39 -3.69 -12.13 -1.11
N SER A 40 -2.66 -12.91 -0.80
CA SER A 40 -1.44 -12.98 -1.62
C SER A 40 -0.52 -14.15 -1.24
N MET A 41 0.35 -14.56 -2.16
CA MET A 41 1.39 -15.59 -1.90
C MET A 41 2.36 -15.24 -0.75
N GLN A 42 2.55 -13.95 -0.46
CA GLN A 42 3.40 -13.54 0.66
C GLN A 42 2.66 -13.67 2.00
N ARG A 43 1.35 -13.41 1.99
CA ARG A 43 0.50 -13.54 3.18
C ARG A 43 0.13 -14.98 3.50
N SER A 44 0.12 -15.88 2.52
CA SER A 44 -0.17 -17.30 2.75
C SER A 44 0.82 -17.98 3.71
N LYS A 45 2.03 -17.42 3.83
CA LYS A 45 3.10 -17.89 4.72
C LYS A 45 3.00 -17.38 6.16
N ARG A 46 2.05 -16.48 6.45
CA ARG A 46 1.87 -15.88 7.78
C ARG A 46 0.98 -16.77 8.63
N GLU A 47 1.27 -16.85 9.92
CA GLU A 47 0.40 -17.53 10.89
C GLU A 47 -0.41 -16.53 11.72
N GLU A 48 -1.30 -17.04 12.56
CA GLU A 48 -2.25 -16.22 13.34
C GLU A 48 -1.55 -15.17 14.19
N ILE A 49 -0.40 -15.50 14.80
CA ILE A 49 0.32 -14.62 15.72
C ILE A 49 1.71 -14.29 15.15
N GLU A 50 2.05 -13.01 15.08
CA GLU A 50 3.38 -12.53 14.73
C GLU A 50 3.97 -11.60 15.80
N ILE A 51 5.27 -11.73 16.09
CA ILE A 51 6.00 -10.79 16.96
C ILE A 51 7.07 -10.09 16.12
N SER A 52 6.84 -8.80 15.85
CA SER A 52 7.68 -8.02 14.94
C SER A 52 9.13 -7.89 15.44
N GLY A 53 9.37 -7.87 16.75
CA GLY A 53 10.70 -7.71 17.34
C GLY A 53 11.60 -8.94 17.24
N ARG A 54 11.03 -10.13 17.08
CA ARG A 54 11.74 -11.42 17.15
C ARG A 54 11.61 -12.28 15.89
N LYS A 55 10.94 -11.78 14.85
CA LYS A 55 10.59 -12.55 13.63
C LYS A 55 9.89 -13.89 13.96
N PHE A 56 9.01 -13.89 14.96
CA PHE A 56 8.20 -15.05 15.28
C PHE A 56 6.89 -15.02 14.49
N SER A 57 6.46 -16.18 13.98
CA SER A 57 5.16 -16.43 13.36
C SER A 57 4.69 -17.81 13.79
N GLY A 58 3.52 -17.91 14.44
CA GLY A 58 2.99 -19.18 14.93
C GLY A 58 1.48 -19.16 15.17
N ASN A 59 0.94 -20.28 15.67
CA ASN A 59 -0.48 -20.49 15.90
C ASN A 59 -0.79 -20.75 17.39
N PHE A 60 -2.00 -20.43 17.84
CA PHE A 60 -2.48 -20.71 19.20
C PHE A 60 -3.00 -22.16 19.31
N ASP A 61 -2.06 -23.10 19.31
CA ASP A 61 -2.40 -24.50 19.54
C ASP A 61 -2.39 -24.80 21.05
N GLN A 62 -3.57 -24.84 21.66
CA GLN A 62 -3.79 -25.08 23.10
C GLN A 62 -3.39 -26.51 23.54
N PHE A 63 -3.24 -27.47 22.62
CA PHE A 63 -2.88 -28.85 22.97
C PHE A 63 -1.35 -29.05 23.11
N SER A 64 -0.59 -27.97 22.95
CA SER A 64 0.86 -27.96 23.09
C SER A 64 1.24 -27.27 24.41
N GLU A 65 1.51 -28.05 25.46
CA GLU A 65 1.92 -27.56 26.79
C GLU A 65 3.09 -26.56 26.74
N HIS A 66 3.93 -26.62 25.69
CA HIS A 66 5.08 -25.74 25.51
C HIS A 66 4.77 -24.37 24.88
N LYS A 67 3.54 -24.11 24.39
CA LYS A 67 3.23 -22.88 23.63
C LYS A 67 2.56 -21.77 24.41
N GLU A 68 1.94 -22.03 25.56
CA GLU A 68 1.21 -21.00 26.33
C GLU A 68 2.10 -19.82 26.76
N LYS A 69 3.41 -20.03 26.92
CA LYS A 69 4.40 -18.99 27.30
C LYS A 69 5.20 -18.39 26.13
N MET A 70 4.97 -18.81 24.88
CA MET A 70 5.80 -18.37 23.74
C MET A 70 5.52 -16.92 23.31
N VAL A 71 4.31 -16.43 23.53
CA VAL A 71 3.91 -15.06 23.16
C VAL A 71 3.92 -14.20 24.41
N THR A 72 5.13 -13.82 24.84
CA THR A 72 5.33 -12.88 25.96
C THR A 72 5.88 -11.58 25.42
N CYS A 73 5.29 -10.46 25.85
CA CYS A 73 5.86 -9.14 25.59
C CYS A 73 7.10 -8.99 26.47
N VAL A 74 8.28 -9.00 25.88
CA VAL A 74 9.53 -8.85 26.66
C VAL A 74 9.90 -7.38 26.68
N LYS A 75 9.92 -6.80 27.88
CA LYS A 75 10.29 -5.40 28.15
C LYS A 75 9.32 -4.35 27.58
N GLY A 76 8.09 -4.70 27.23
CA GLY A 76 7.05 -3.73 26.84
C GLY A 76 7.26 -3.05 25.49
N LYS A 77 8.22 -3.49 24.68
CA LYS A 77 8.57 -2.88 23.38
C LYS A 77 8.13 -3.70 22.18
N ASP A 78 7.74 -4.94 22.40
CA ASP A 78 7.32 -5.83 21.32
C ASP A 78 5.96 -5.41 20.74
N LYS A 79 5.84 -5.50 19.42
CA LYS A 79 4.57 -5.34 18.69
C LYS A 79 4.05 -6.73 18.34
N ILE A 80 2.98 -7.14 19.01
CA ILE A 80 2.32 -8.42 18.80
C ILE A 80 1.15 -8.19 17.85
N LEU A 81 1.11 -8.95 16.76
CA LEU A 81 0.04 -8.93 15.79
C LEU A 81 -0.75 -10.23 15.89
N VAL A 82 -2.08 -10.14 15.90
CA VAL A 82 -2.97 -11.30 15.93
C VAL A 82 -3.94 -11.19 14.76
N SER A 83 -4.11 -12.27 14.00
CA SER A 83 -4.92 -12.33 12.78
C SER A 83 -6.05 -13.36 12.91
N PRO A 84 -7.16 -13.06 13.60
CA PRO A 84 -8.20 -14.06 13.92
C PRO A 84 -8.86 -14.68 12.70
N ILE A 85 -8.91 -13.94 11.59
CA ILE A 85 -9.54 -14.36 10.34
C ILE A 85 -8.51 -14.84 9.31
N ILE A 86 -7.31 -15.24 9.72
CA ILE A 86 -6.18 -15.54 8.80
C ILE A 86 -6.52 -16.61 7.76
N HIS A 87 -7.42 -17.54 8.07
CA HIS A 87 -7.89 -18.61 7.18
C HIS A 87 -9.14 -18.27 6.37
N TRP A 88 -9.77 -17.12 6.61
CA TRP A 88 -11.01 -16.76 5.93
C TRP A 88 -10.76 -16.49 4.44
N THR A 89 -11.69 -16.94 3.61
CA THR A 89 -11.78 -16.62 2.19
C THR A 89 -12.56 -15.32 1.97
N ASP A 90 -12.60 -14.83 0.73
CA ASP A 90 -13.50 -13.72 0.37
C ASP A 90 -14.96 -14.09 0.58
N ARG A 91 -15.34 -15.34 0.32
CA ARG A 91 -16.71 -15.82 0.56
C ARG A 91 -17.07 -15.77 2.04
N ASP A 92 -16.16 -16.18 2.92
CA ASP A 92 -16.42 -16.20 4.36
C ASP A 92 -16.62 -14.79 4.90
N VAL A 93 -15.78 -13.84 4.45
CA VAL A 93 -15.91 -12.42 4.84
C VAL A 93 -17.26 -11.86 4.38
N TRP A 94 -17.61 -12.02 3.10
CA TRP A 94 -18.87 -11.49 2.59
C TRP A 94 -20.10 -12.20 3.16
N GLY A 95 -20.02 -13.52 3.36
CA GLY A 95 -21.08 -14.31 3.98
C GLY A 95 -21.34 -13.86 5.41
N PHE A 96 -20.27 -13.58 6.18
CA PHE A 96 -20.40 -13.06 7.53
C PHE A 96 -21.01 -11.65 7.55
N LEU A 97 -20.51 -10.73 6.72
CA LEU A 97 -21.03 -9.35 6.69
C LEU A 97 -22.53 -9.35 6.33
N ASN A 98 -22.90 -10.02 5.23
CA ASN A 98 -24.28 -10.06 4.75
C ASN A 98 -25.20 -10.82 5.71
N GLY A 99 -24.74 -11.96 6.26
CA GLY A 99 -25.53 -12.76 7.20
C GLY A 99 -25.81 -12.05 8.53
N ASN A 100 -24.97 -11.08 8.91
CA ASN A 100 -25.15 -10.27 10.12
C ASN A 100 -25.68 -8.85 9.84
N GLY A 101 -26.02 -8.52 8.59
CA GLY A 101 -26.50 -7.19 8.22
C GLY A 101 -25.48 -6.06 8.48
N ILE A 102 -24.18 -6.36 8.39
CA ILE A 102 -23.11 -5.37 8.60
C ILE A 102 -22.86 -4.63 7.28
N GLU A 103 -23.03 -3.31 7.30
CA GLU A 103 -22.75 -2.47 6.13
C GLU A 103 -21.27 -2.52 5.73
N HIS A 104 -21.01 -2.61 4.43
CA HIS A 104 -19.67 -2.48 3.84
C HIS A 104 -19.48 -1.13 3.16
N CYS A 105 -18.23 -0.80 2.87
CA CYS A 105 -17.91 0.44 2.16
C CYS A 105 -18.42 0.40 0.72
N SER A 106 -19.19 1.41 0.31
CA SER A 106 -19.79 1.54 -1.02
C SER A 106 -18.78 1.47 -2.19
N LEU A 107 -17.50 1.75 -1.93
CA LEU A 107 -16.44 1.58 -2.93
C LEU A 107 -16.35 0.14 -3.45
N TYR A 108 -16.68 -0.87 -2.63
CA TYR A 108 -16.72 -2.26 -3.07
C TYR A 108 -17.79 -2.49 -4.14
N ASP A 109 -18.96 -1.86 -4.00
CA ASP A 109 -20.06 -1.94 -4.98
C ASP A 109 -19.68 -1.28 -6.31
N GLU A 110 -18.83 -0.26 -6.25
CA GLU A 110 -18.26 0.40 -7.43
C GLU A 110 -17.11 -0.40 -8.09
N GLY A 111 -16.87 -1.62 -7.62
CA GLY A 111 -15.88 -2.54 -8.19
C GLY A 111 -14.45 -2.31 -7.71
N TYR A 112 -14.25 -1.61 -6.58
CA TYR A 112 -12.94 -1.58 -5.93
C TYR A 112 -12.70 -2.90 -5.20
N LYS A 113 -11.64 -3.61 -5.57
CA LYS A 113 -11.24 -4.87 -4.89
C LYS A 113 -10.35 -4.64 -3.67
N ARG A 114 -9.64 -3.50 -3.65
CA ARG A 114 -8.76 -3.10 -2.56
C ARG A 114 -8.90 -1.60 -2.34
N ILE A 115 -9.31 -1.24 -1.13
CA ILE A 115 -9.42 0.16 -0.72
C ILE A 115 -8.08 0.59 -0.12
N GLY A 116 -7.59 1.75 -0.55
CA GLY A 116 -6.30 2.28 -0.13
C GLY A 116 -6.22 3.79 -0.33
N CYS A 117 -5.00 4.32 -0.33
CA CYS A 117 -4.79 5.74 -0.63
C CYS A 117 -5.16 6.04 -2.09
N ILE A 118 -5.79 7.18 -2.34
CA ILE A 118 -6.06 7.68 -3.70
C ILE A 118 -4.71 7.88 -4.42
N LEU A 119 -4.60 7.39 -5.66
CA LEU A 119 -3.35 7.44 -6.43
C LEU A 119 -2.17 6.78 -5.71
N CYS A 120 -2.42 5.66 -5.02
CA CYS A 120 -1.34 4.93 -4.35
C CYS A 120 -0.28 4.45 -5.37
N PRO A 121 1.02 4.67 -5.12
CA PRO A 121 2.06 4.16 -6.02
C PRO A 121 2.08 2.63 -6.09
N MET A 122 1.54 1.95 -5.06
CA MET A 122 1.40 0.50 -5.03
C MET A 122 0.21 -0.04 -5.84
N ALA A 123 -0.73 0.82 -6.24
CA ALA A 123 -1.82 0.44 -7.12
C ALA A 123 -1.33 0.29 -8.57
N ASN A 124 -2.05 -0.50 -9.37
CA ASN A 124 -1.75 -0.62 -10.79
C ASN A 124 -2.29 0.60 -11.56
N ARG A 125 -1.79 0.79 -12.79
CA ARG A 125 -2.20 1.87 -13.69
C ARG A 125 -3.72 1.95 -13.87
N LYS A 126 -4.41 0.81 -14.03
CA LYS A 126 -5.89 0.79 -14.20
C LYS A 126 -6.62 1.44 -13.02
N GLN A 127 -6.20 1.13 -11.79
CA GLN A 127 -6.77 1.73 -10.60
C GLN A 127 -6.41 3.22 -10.49
N LYS A 128 -5.16 3.60 -10.80
CA LYS A 128 -4.73 5.00 -10.84
C LYS A 128 -5.58 5.82 -11.82
N MET A 129 -5.90 5.28 -12.99
CA MET A 129 -6.77 5.95 -13.97
C MET A 129 -8.20 6.13 -13.47
N LYS A 130 -8.76 5.13 -12.77
CA LYS A 130 -10.06 5.28 -12.09
C LYS A 130 -10.02 6.39 -11.04
N ASP A 131 -8.98 6.42 -10.22
CA ASP A 131 -8.78 7.43 -9.18
C ASP A 131 -8.65 8.83 -9.78
N ILE A 132 -7.93 8.99 -10.90
CA ILE A 132 -7.80 10.29 -11.61
C ILE A 132 -9.16 10.78 -12.09
N LYS A 133 -9.95 9.91 -12.72
CA LYS A 133 -11.27 10.25 -13.23
C LYS A 133 -12.22 10.66 -12.10
N ARG A 134 -12.17 9.94 -10.98
CA ARG A 134 -13.05 10.18 -9.82
C ARG A 134 -12.60 11.37 -8.97
N PHE A 135 -11.30 11.58 -8.82
CA PHE A 135 -10.71 12.56 -7.92
C PHE A 135 -9.74 13.50 -8.67
N PRO A 136 -10.23 14.32 -9.63
CA PRO A 136 -9.38 15.19 -10.43
C PRO A 136 -8.64 16.24 -9.59
N HIS A 137 -9.21 16.63 -8.45
CA HIS A 137 -8.55 17.55 -7.51
C HIS A 137 -7.28 16.93 -6.88
N VAL A 138 -7.25 15.61 -6.67
CA VAL A 138 -6.06 14.91 -6.14
C VAL A 138 -4.96 14.88 -7.19
N ARG A 139 -5.31 14.61 -8.47
CA ARG A 139 -4.36 14.75 -9.59
C ARG A 139 -3.74 16.14 -9.63
N ARG A 140 -4.56 17.21 -9.58
CA ARG A 140 -4.06 18.59 -9.58
C ARG A 140 -3.05 18.84 -8.46
N LYS A 141 -3.32 18.36 -7.24
CA LYS A 141 -2.39 18.48 -6.11
C LYS A 141 -1.08 17.71 -6.32
N TRP A 142 -1.12 16.54 -6.95
CA TRP A 142 0.08 15.79 -7.31
C TRP A 142 0.93 16.54 -8.34
N VAL A 143 0.33 17.04 -9.42
CA VAL A 143 1.04 17.83 -10.45
C VAL A 143 1.68 19.07 -9.81
N GLN A 144 0.94 19.80 -8.97
CA GLN A 144 1.49 20.95 -8.23
C GLN A 144 2.65 20.55 -7.30
N THR A 145 2.59 19.37 -6.69
CA THR A 145 3.67 18.88 -5.83
C THR A 145 4.92 18.54 -6.64
N ILE A 146 4.74 17.95 -7.83
CA ILE A 146 5.84 17.66 -8.75
C ILE A 146 6.48 18.97 -9.24
N GLN A 147 5.67 19.97 -9.59
CA GLN A 147 6.19 21.29 -9.98
C GLN A 147 7.07 21.88 -8.87
N LYS A 148 6.59 21.88 -7.62
CA LYS A 148 7.38 22.36 -6.47
C LYS A 148 8.70 21.60 -6.28
N LEU A 149 8.74 20.31 -6.63
CA LEU A 149 9.97 19.50 -6.54
C LEU A 149 10.94 19.83 -7.68
N ILE A 150 10.43 20.15 -8.87
CA ILE A 150 11.22 20.64 -10.01
C ILE A 150 11.79 22.02 -9.68
N ASP A 151 10.95 22.95 -9.20
CA ASP A 151 11.35 24.32 -8.86
C ASP A 151 12.42 24.35 -7.75
N ALA A 152 12.36 23.39 -6.82
CA ALA A 152 13.35 23.23 -5.76
C ALA A 152 14.64 22.50 -6.21
N GLY A 153 14.72 22.07 -7.47
CA GLY A 153 15.89 21.37 -8.03
C GLY A 153 16.08 19.93 -7.54
N TYR A 154 15.07 19.32 -6.92
CA TYR A 154 15.18 17.97 -6.36
C TYR A 154 14.99 16.86 -7.39
N ILE A 155 14.30 17.15 -8.51
CA ILE A 155 14.09 16.19 -9.58
C ILE A 155 14.88 16.60 -10.81
N ASN A 156 15.87 15.80 -11.18
CA ASN A 156 16.77 16.05 -12.31
C ASN A 156 16.59 15.06 -13.48
N HIS A 157 15.43 14.40 -13.57
CA HIS A 157 15.18 13.38 -14.59
C HIS A 157 14.73 13.96 -15.94
N ASN A 158 15.34 15.04 -16.44
CA ASN A 158 14.93 15.68 -17.71
C ASN A 158 13.40 15.87 -17.86
N PHE A 159 12.68 16.10 -16.76
CA PHE A 159 11.26 16.35 -16.83
C PHE A 159 11.06 17.67 -17.58
N THR A 160 10.36 17.62 -18.71
CA THR A 160 10.01 18.82 -19.49
C THR A 160 9.07 19.72 -18.69
N ASP A 161 8.08 19.12 -18.03
CA ASP A 161 7.16 19.78 -17.12
C ASP A 161 6.63 18.82 -16.03
N ALA A 162 5.83 19.36 -15.10
CA ALA A 162 5.23 18.57 -14.03
C ALA A 162 4.20 17.54 -14.51
N GLU A 163 3.58 17.75 -15.68
CA GLU A 163 2.63 16.79 -16.26
C GLU A 163 3.36 15.56 -16.82
N PHE A 164 4.50 15.75 -17.46
CA PHE A 164 5.39 14.69 -17.90
C PHE A 164 5.86 13.84 -16.72
N GLY A 165 6.30 14.49 -15.64
CA GLY A 165 6.65 13.79 -14.40
C GLY A 165 5.48 13.03 -13.77
N PHE A 166 4.26 13.59 -13.82
CA PHE A 166 3.06 12.92 -13.33
C PHE A 166 2.69 11.70 -14.19
N ASN A 167 2.73 11.85 -15.51
CA ASN A 167 2.45 10.79 -16.48
C ASN A 167 3.43 9.62 -16.34
N TRP A 168 4.72 9.92 -16.18
CA TRP A 168 5.73 8.94 -15.83
C TRP A 168 5.36 8.20 -14.54
N TRP A 169 5.06 8.94 -13.47
CA TRP A 169 4.80 8.37 -12.15
C TRP A 169 3.59 7.42 -12.12
N ILE A 170 2.54 7.72 -12.90
CA ILE A 170 1.37 6.84 -13.02
C ILE A 170 1.54 5.70 -14.03
N SER A 171 2.63 5.71 -14.81
CA SER A 171 2.80 4.79 -15.93
C SER A 171 3.10 3.34 -15.55
N ASP A 172 3.56 3.11 -14.31
CA ASP A 172 4.16 1.86 -13.82
C ASP A 172 5.45 1.42 -14.55
N LYS A 173 6.07 2.30 -15.35
CA LYS A 173 7.32 2.05 -16.07
C LYS A 173 8.53 2.65 -15.33
N SER A 174 9.73 2.15 -15.64
CA SER A 174 10.96 2.85 -15.28
C SER A 174 11.04 4.19 -16.03
N PHE A 175 11.84 5.13 -15.53
CA PHE A 175 11.99 6.42 -16.21
C PHE A 175 12.55 6.25 -17.62
N ASP A 176 13.61 5.46 -17.78
CA ASP A 176 14.25 5.25 -19.09
C ASP A 176 13.29 4.62 -20.10
N GLN A 177 12.49 3.64 -19.67
CA GLN A 177 11.49 3.01 -20.53
C GLN A 177 10.40 4.00 -20.93
N PHE A 178 9.88 4.76 -19.96
CA PHE A 178 8.86 5.78 -20.24
C PHE A 178 9.38 6.88 -21.18
N TYR A 179 10.59 7.36 -20.93
CA TYR A 179 11.22 8.40 -21.75
C TYR A 179 11.46 7.91 -23.18
N ALA A 180 11.92 6.67 -23.35
CA ALA A 180 12.09 6.06 -24.66
C ALA A 180 10.77 5.98 -25.44
N ASP A 181 9.70 5.52 -24.78
CA ASP A 181 8.39 5.37 -25.41
C ASP A 181 7.76 6.73 -25.80
N GLU A 182 7.88 7.74 -24.95
CA GLU A 182 7.18 9.03 -25.17
C GLU A 182 8.00 10.03 -26.00
N VAL A 183 9.34 9.96 -25.95
CA VAL A 183 10.23 10.98 -26.55
C VAL A 183 11.08 10.42 -27.69
N LEU A 184 11.55 9.17 -27.60
CA LEU A 184 12.49 8.60 -28.57
C LEU A 184 11.83 7.78 -29.68
N GLN A 185 10.58 7.31 -29.48
CA GLN A 185 9.86 6.62 -30.55
C GLN A 185 9.49 7.59 -31.68
N GLN A 186 10.02 7.33 -32.88
CA GLN A 186 9.52 7.96 -34.10
C GLN A 186 8.07 7.52 -34.34
N LYS A 187 7.12 8.45 -34.28
CA LYS A 187 5.75 8.19 -34.74
C LYS A 187 5.79 8.10 -36.26
N ILE A 188 5.85 6.87 -36.78
CA ILE A 188 5.63 6.61 -38.21
C ILE A 188 4.20 7.07 -38.50
N GLN A 189 4.06 8.18 -39.24
CA GLN A 189 2.78 8.60 -39.80
C GLN A 189 2.54 7.72 -41.02
N PHE A 190 1.50 6.89 -40.97
CA PHE A 190 0.97 6.20 -42.14
C PHE A 190 0.08 7.14 -42.94
#